data_AF-A0A9W9U919-F1
#
_entry.id   AF-A0A9W9U919-F1
#
_cell.length_a   1.000
_cell.length_b   1.000
_cell.length_c   1.000
_cell.angle_alpha   90.00
_cell.angle_beta   90.00
_cell.angle_gamma   90.00
#
_symmetry.space_group_name_H-M   'P 1'
#
loop_
_entity.id
_entity.type
_entity.pdbx_description
1 polymer ?
#
loop_
_entity_poly.entity_id
_entity_poly.type
_entity_poly.pdbx_seq_one_letter_code
_entity_poly.pdbx_strand_id
1 'polypeptide(L)'
;MERPSQNIHPAATSIKLPTIRLAPSLKRSTTYSTPCEENAIQPESENSTAAMDTQLRDYHYQVKATLTNILNDERVKHNPNGSRCVQEILLENEHDMRRQRRESLSSCNAKGTMLL
;
A
#
# COMPACT_ATOMS: atom_id res chain seq x y z
N MET A 1 19.70 -27.75 50.37
CA MET A 1 19.27 -26.83 49.29
C MET A 1 19.17 -27.65 48.01
N GLU A 2 18.01 -28.26 47.76
CA GLU A 2 17.78 -29.05 46.54
C GLU A 2 17.29 -28.14 45.40
N ARG A 3 17.84 -28.33 44.19
CA ARG A 3 17.43 -27.61 42.98
C ARG A 3 16.21 -28.30 42.35
N PRO A 4 15.21 -27.56 41.83
CA PRO A 4 14.10 -28.18 41.15
C PRO A 4 14.50 -28.69 39.77
N SER A 5 14.03 -29.89 39.44
CA SER A 5 14.22 -30.56 38.15
C SER A 5 13.54 -29.78 37.03
N GLN A 6 14.29 -29.44 35.97
CA GLN A 6 13.76 -28.76 34.80
C GLN A 6 13.03 -29.76 33.89
N ASN A 7 11.72 -29.56 33.74
CA ASN A 7 10.90 -30.31 32.80
C ASN A 7 11.16 -29.79 31.38
N ILE A 8 11.91 -30.56 30.58
CA ILE A 8 12.19 -30.27 29.18
C ILE A 8 11.09 -30.92 28.34
N HIS A 9 10.14 -30.11 27.86
CA HIS A 9 9.17 -30.56 26.88
C HIS A 9 9.78 -30.47 25.46
N PRO A 10 9.65 -31.51 24.63
CA PRO A 10 10.06 -31.43 23.23
C PRO A 10 9.19 -30.42 22.48
N ALA A 11 9.83 -29.52 21.72
CA ALA A 11 9.14 -28.56 20.87
C ALA A 11 8.44 -29.27 19.70
N ALA A 12 7.16 -28.95 19.48
CA ALA A 12 6.38 -29.47 18.36
C ALA A 12 6.87 -28.86 17.04
N THR A 13 7.63 -29.62 16.24
CA THR A 13 8.04 -29.23 14.89
C THR A 13 6.95 -29.58 13.89
N SER A 14 6.19 -28.57 13.44
CA SER A 14 5.22 -28.70 12.33
C SER A 14 5.89 -28.35 11.00
N ILE A 15 6.40 -29.36 10.29
CA ILE A 15 7.06 -29.22 8.97
C ILE A 15 6.04 -29.49 7.86
N LYS A 16 4.96 -28.70 7.79
CA LYS A 16 4.02 -28.82 6.66
C LYS A 16 3.78 -27.45 6.04
N LEU A 17 4.55 -27.16 5.00
CA LEU A 17 4.40 -25.95 4.20
C LEU A 17 3.15 -26.04 3.32
N PRO A 18 2.32 -24.98 3.24
CA PRO A 18 1.18 -24.94 2.34
C PRO A 18 1.64 -24.86 0.88
N THR A 19 1.09 -25.72 0.03
CA THR A 19 1.35 -25.75 -1.41
C THR A 19 0.62 -24.60 -2.11
N ILE A 20 1.37 -23.72 -2.79
CA ILE A 20 0.81 -22.61 -3.57
C ILE A 20 0.31 -23.15 -4.92
N ARG A 21 -0.99 -23.03 -5.19
CA ARG A 21 -1.57 -23.32 -6.51
C ARG A 21 -1.52 -22.07 -7.38
N LEU A 22 -0.88 -22.16 -8.54
CA LEU A 22 -0.82 -21.09 -9.54
C LEU A 22 -2.21 -20.87 -10.14
N ALA A 23 -2.72 -19.64 -10.10
CA ALA A 23 -3.99 -19.28 -10.72
C ALA A 23 -3.84 -19.18 -12.25
N PRO A 24 -4.87 -19.49 -13.05
CA PRO A 24 -4.82 -19.36 -14.50
C PRO A 24 -4.70 -17.89 -14.92
N SER A 25 -3.93 -17.63 -15.98
CA SER A 25 -3.75 -16.29 -16.54
C SER A 25 -5.05 -15.75 -17.14
N LEU A 26 -5.55 -14.63 -16.60
CA LEU A 26 -6.71 -13.93 -17.13
C LEU A 26 -6.32 -13.21 -18.44
N LYS A 27 -6.82 -13.66 -19.59
CA LYS A 27 -6.70 -12.93 -20.86
C LYS A 27 -7.84 -11.91 -20.97
N ARG A 28 -7.51 -10.63 -20.87
CA ARG A 28 -8.46 -9.52 -21.05
C ARG A 28 -8.42 -9.08 -22.51
N SER A 29 -9.54 -9.22 -23.23
CA SER A 29 -9.68 -8.77 -24.62
C SER A 29 -10.11 -7.30 -24.64
N THR A 30 -9.39 -6.44 -25.35
CA THR A 30 -9.69 -5.02 -25.52
C THR A 30 -10.21 -4.77 -26.92
N THR A 31 -11.50 -4.45 -27.05
CA THR A 31 -12.09 -3.91 -28.27
C THR A 31 -11.96 -2.38 -28.24
N TYR A 32 -11.16 -1.82 -29.15
CA TYR A 32 -11.08 -0.37 -29.34
C TYR A 32 -12.06 0.04 -30.44
N SER A 33 -13.02 0.90 -30.11
CA SER A 33 -13.86 1.59 -31.08
C SER A 33 -13.32 3.01 -31.19
N THR A 34 -12.69 3.35 -32.31
CA THR A 34 -12.30 4.73 -32.64
C THR A 34 -13.55 5.58 -32.86
N PRO A 35 -13.72 6.73 -32.19
CA PRO A 35 -14.60 7.77 -32.70
C PRO A 35 -13.87 8.52 -33.83
N CYS A 36 -14.61 8.72 -34.92
CA CYS A 36 -14.23 9.48 -36.10
C CYS A 36 -13.71 10.87 -35.71
N GLU A 37 -12.54 11.22 -36.21
CA GLU A 37 -12.00 12.58 -36.25
C GLU A 37 -12.91 13.46 -37.11
N GLU A 38 -13.49 14.51 -36.52
CA GLU A 38 -13.87 15.70 -37.30
C GLU A 38 -13.80 16.98 -36.43
N ASN A 39 -12.76 17.76 -36.73
CA ASN A 39 -12.64 19.22 -36.62
C ASN A 39 -12.64 19.92 -35.23
N ALA A 40 -11.43 20.35 -34.89
CA ALA A 40 -11.03 21.75 -34.67
C ALA A 40 -10.95 22.32 -33.24
N ILE A 41 -9.79 22.95 -33.01
CA ILE A 41 -9.44 24.05 -32.07
C ILE A 41 -8.71 23.65 -30.77
N GLN A 42 -7.48 24.19 -30.67
CA GLN A 42 -6.58 24.46 -29.52
C GLN A 42 -5.66 23.35 -28.96
N PRO A 43 -4.32 23.53 -29.07
CA PRO A 43 -3.34 22.85 -28.22
C PRO A 43 -2.89 23.79 -27.09
N GLU A 44 -3.71 24.00 -26.05
CA GLU A 44 -3.23 24.79 -24.90
C GLU A 44 -3.95 24.42 -23.60
N SER A 45 -3.90 23.16 -23.16
CA SER A 45 -4.21 22.83 -21.75
C SER A 45 -3.79 21.42 -21.28
N GLU A 46 -2.84 20.73 -21.91
CA GLU A 46 -2.42 19.39 -21.43
C GLU A 46 -1.10 19.41 -20.64
N ASN A 47 -0.32 20.48 -20.72
CA ASN A 47 1.02 20.53 -20.12
C ASN A 47 1.01 20.75 -18.60
N SER A 48 -0.04 21.37 -18.05
CA SER A 48 -0.12 21.73 -16.63
C SER A 48 -0.40 20.50 -15.75
N THR A 49 -1.30 19.63 -16.18
CA THR A 49 -1.69 18.42 -15.44
C THR A 49 -0.55 17.41 -15.38
N ALA A 50 0.18 17.21 -16.48
CA ALA A 50 1.34 16.33 -16.54
C ALA A 50 2.47 16.79 -15.61
N ALA A 51 2.71 18.11 -15.53
CA ALA A 51 3.71 18.70 -14.64
C ALA A 51 3.36 18.51 -13.15
N MET A 52 2.10 18.71 -12.78
CA MET A 52 1.62 18.45 -11.42
C MET A 52 1.71 16.96 -11.05
N ASP A 53 1.35 16.07 -11.98
CA ASP A 53 1.49 14.63 -11.79
C ASP A 53 2.95 14.22 -11.60
N THR A 54 3.88 14.80 -12.36
CA THR A 54 5.32 14.55 -12.15
C THR A 54 5.79 15.01 -10.78
N GLN A 55 5.39 16.20 -10.33
CA GLN A 55 5.75 16.74 -9.02
C GLN A 55 5.20 15.89 -7.87
N LEU A 56 3.95 15.43 -7.99
CA LEU A 56 3.31 14.56 -7.01
C LEU A 56 4.03 13.20 -6.95
N ARG A 57 4.37 12.64 -8.11
CA ARG A 57 5.14 11.38 -8.19
C ARG A 57 6.50 11.53 -7.52
N ASP A 58 7.22 12.61 -7.79
CA ASP A 58 8.53 12.87 -7.22
C ASP A 58 8.48 13.10 -5.71
N TYR A 59 7.42 13.78 -5.22
CA TYR A 59 7.12 13.85 -3.79
C TYR A 59 6.93 12.46 -3.17
N HIS A 60 6.13 11.60 -3.81
CA HIS A 60 5.95 10.23 -3.36
C HIS A 60 7.26 9.43 -3.35
N TYR A 61 8.12 9.63 -4.35
CA TYR A 61 9.45 9.01 -4.37
C TYR A 61 10.32 9.50 -3.22
N GLN A 62 10.33 10.81 -2.94
CA GLN A 62 11.11 11.39 -1.86
C GLN A 62 10.65 10.88 -0.49
N VAL A 63 9.33 10.80 -0.25
CA VAL A 63 8.77 10.24 0.98
C VAL A 63 9.19 8.77 1.14
N LYS A 64 9.07 7.97 0.07
CA LYS A 64 9.50 6.56 0.08
C LYS A 64 10.99 6.43 0.38
N ALA A 65 11.84 7.17 -0.32
CA ALA A 65 13.28 7.14 -0.13
C ALA A 65 13.68 7.52 1.30
N THR A 66 13.05 8.56 1.85
CA THR A 66 13.30 9.02 3.23
C THR A 66 12.91 7.96 4.25
N LEU A 67 11.73 7.37 4.11
CA LEU A 67 11.25 6.28 4.96
C LEU A 67 12.18 5.06 4.90
N THR A 68 12.59 4.68 3.70
CA THR A 68 13.54 3.59 3.48
C THR A 68 14.88 3.88 4.16
N ASN A 69 15.41 5.10 4.08
CA ASN A 69 16.66 5.46 4.73
C ASN A 69 16.56 5.40 6.26
N ILE A 70 15.44 5.84 6.84
CA ILE A 70 15.21 5.76 8.30
C ILE A 70 15.15 4.31 8.77
N LEU A 71 14.42 3.45 8.03
CA LEU A 71 14.28 2.03 8.35
C LEU A 71 15.60 1.26 8.20
N ASN A 72 16.43 1.66 7.23
CA ASN A 72 17.72 1.06 6.98
C ASN A 72 18.85 1.63 7.84
N ASP A 73 18.62 2.68 8.63
CA ASP A 73 19.62 3.20 9.55
C ASP A 73 20.02 2.10 10.55
N GLU A 74 21.32 1.83 10.66
CA GLU A 74 21.84 0.73 11.47
C GLU A 74 21.45 0.87 12.96
N ARG A 75 21.18 2.09 13.44
CA ARG A 75 20.71 2.34 14.81
C ARG A 75 19.27 1.87 15.01
N VAL A 76 18.44 1.89 13.97
CA VAL A 76 17.07 1.37 13.99
C VAL A 76 17.08 -0.14 13.73
N LYS A 77 17.92 -0.61 12.80
CA LYS A 77 18.03 -2.02 12.41
C LYS A 77 18.56 -2.91 13.54
N HIS A 78 19.53 -2.42 14.31
CA HIS A 78 20.12 -3.16 15.43
C HIS A 78 19.42 -2.92 16.77
N ASN A 79 18.46 -2.00 16.83
CA ASN A 79 17.65 -1.77 18.03
C ASN A 79 16.25 -2.39 17.87
N PRO A 80 15.96 -3.51 18.54
CA PRO A 80 14.67 -4.19 18.38
C PRO A 80 13.48 -3.32 18.80
N ASN A 81 13.68 -2.38 19.72
CA ASN A 81 12.64 -1.44 20.15
C ASN A 81 12.41 -0.33 19.11
N GLY A 82 13.49 0.14 18.47
CA GLY A 82 13.42 1.13 17.39
C GLY A 82 12.71 0.59 16.15
N SER A 83 13.09 -0.61 15.70
CA SER A 83 12.44 -1.27 14.57
C SER A 83 10.94 -1.52 14.82
N ARG A 84 10.55 -1.90 16.04
CA ARG A 84 9.15 -2.13 16.41
C ARG A 84 8.34 -0.84 16.38
N CYS A 85 8.90 0.25 16.93
CA CYS A 85 8.26 1.56 16.96
C CYS A 85 7.97 2.08 15.55
N VAL A 86 8.95 2.01 14.63
CA VAL A 86 8.74 2.47 13.25
C VAL A 86 7.70 1.60 12.53
N GLN A 87 7.73 0.29 12.74
CA GLN A 87 6.74 -0.62 12.16
C GLN A 87 5.31 -0.30 12.65
N GLU A 88 5.15 0.00 13.94
CA GLU A 88 3.86 0.38 14.53
C GLU A 88 3.31 1.68 13.93
N ILE A 89 4.14 2.72 13.82
CA ILE A 89 3.77 4.00 13.20
C ILE A 89 3.35 3.80 11.74
N LEU A 90 4.06 2.96 10.99
CA LEU A 90 3.74 2.69 9.59
C LEU A 90 2.41 1.95 9.43
N LEU A 91 2.13 0.98 10.30
CA LEU A 91 0.86 0.27 10.32
C LEU A 91 -0.31 1.18 10.69
N GLU A 92 -0.13 2.07 11.66
CA GLU A 92 -1.14 3.04 12.07
C GLU A 92 -1.50 3.98 10.92
N ASN A 93 -0.50 4.56 10.26
CA ASN A 93 -0.70 5.42 9.08
C ASN A 93 -1.44 4.69 7.96
N GLU A 94 -1.09 3.44 7.70
CA GLU A 94 -1.73 2.64 6.66
C GLU A 94 -3.20 2.36 6.98
N HIS A 95 -3.50 2.09 8.26
CA HIS A 95 -4.86 1.92 8.74
C HIS A 95 -5.69 3.20 8.62
N ASP A 96 -5.10 4.35 8.94
CA ASP A 96 -5.76 5.65 8.84
C ASP A 96 -6.02 6.07 7.40
N MET A 97 -5.06 5.86 6.49
CA MET A 97 -5.30 6.03 5.06
C MET A 97 -6.45 5.13 4.56
N ARG A 98 -6.50 3.87 5.02
CA ARG A 98 -7.61 2.96 4.70
C ARG A 98 -8.94 3.47 5.26
N ARG A 99 -8.95 4.03 6.47
CA ARG A 99 -10.15 4.60 7.10
C ARG A 99 -10.66 5.81 6.34
N GLN A 100 -9.77 6.77 6.05
CA GLN A 100 -10.10 7.98 5.29
C GLN A 100 -10.67 7.64 3.91
N ARG A 101 -10.13 6.62 3.22
CA ARG A 101 -10.69 6.12 1.96
C ARG A 101 -12.12 5.60 2.12
N ARG A 102 -12.39 4.82 3.17
CA ARG A 102 -13.76 4.32 3.45
C ARG A 102 -14.73 5.47 3.73
N GLU A 103 -14.31 6.47 4.50
CA GLU A 103 -15.10 7.66 4.82
C GLU A 103 -15.38 8.53 3.59
N SER A 104 -14.37 8.71 2.71
CA SER A 104 -14.55 9.39 1.44
C SER A 104 -15.58 8.69 0.55
N LEU A 105 -15.52 7.35 0.46
CA LEU A 105 -16.48 6.56 -0.31
C LEU A 105 -17.88 6.54 0.32
N SER A 106 -18.00 6.47 1.64
CA SER A 106 -19.30 6.49 2.33
C SER A 106 -19.97 7.86 2.25
N SER A 107 -19.21 8.95 2.35
CA SER A 107 -19.72 10.31 2.17
C SER A 107 -20.14 10.62 0.72
N CYS A 108 -19.55 9.96 -0.27
CA CYS A 108 -19.95 10.04 -1.68
C CYS A 108 -21.31 9.36 -1.93
N ASN A 109 -21.54 8.19 -1.33
CA ASN A 109 -22.81 7.45 -1.45
C ASN A 109 -24.00 8.13 -0.75
N ALA A 110 -23.77 8.97 0.26
CA ALA A 110 -24.85 9.66 0.97
C ALA A 110 -25.54 10.76 0.14
N LYS A 111 -24.92 11.25 -0.94
CA LYS A 111 -25.50 12.28 -1.82
C LYS A 111 -26.35 11.70 -2.95
N GLY A 112 -26.29 10.39 -3.20
CA GLY A 112 -27.06 9.72 -4.26
C GLY A 112 -28.51 9.38 -3.87
N THR A 113 -28.86 9.43 -2.58
CA THR A 113 -30.16 8.95 -2.08
C THR A 113 -31.17 10.07 -1.76
N MET A 114 -30.83 11.34 -1.99
CA MET A 114 -31.73 12.50 -1.79
C MET A 114 -32.28 13.07 -3.10
N LEU A 115 -32.58 12.21 -4.07
CA LEU A 115 -33.37 12.56 -5.26
C LEU A 115 -34.49 11.52 -5.41
N LEU A 116 -35.54 11.67 -4.60
CA LEU A 116 -36.87 11.10 -4.82
C LEU A 116 -37.91 12.13 -4.37
#